data_AF-A0A239B7H6-F1
#
_entry.id   AF-A0A239B7H6-F1
#
_cell.length_a   1.000
_cell.length_b   1.000
_cell.length_c   1.000
_cell.angle_alpha   90.00
_cell.angle_beta   90.00
_cell.angle_gamma   90.00
#
_symmetry.space_group_name_H-M   'P 1'
#
loop_
_entity.id
_entity.type
_entity.pdbx_description
1 polymer ?
#
loop_
_entity_poly.entity_id
_entity_poly.type
_entity_poly.pdbx_seq_one_letter_code
_entity_poly.pdbx_strand_id
1 'polypeptide(L)'
;MGDGDGWASCGLGHTHWGRFGAAGLLAYHRDSAGQVWVLLQQRAWWGLGGGTWGMFGGALHSHEDVVTGALRETAEECTLDPGTVSVHGTSVEDHGGWSFTSVVGSLPERAPVLPASRETRRAEWVRAEEVTDRKLFEPFARCWPRVRDAMQGLVLIVDAANVVGARADGWWKDRAGANARLRDDLKRLDGGVNGLPYGLFPYDRCFPEVVLVVEGAARGVADEPVDGLRLVAAPGSGDDTIVDLVRQGDPGKAHLVVTADRELRARCEEAGAAITGPRWLLERL
;
A
#
# COMPACT_ATOMS: atom_id res chain seq x y z
N MET A 1 -28.19 3.06 -4.49
CA MET A 1 -28.04 4.52 -4.55
C MET A 1 -27.67 4.97 -3.16
N GLY A 2 -26.41 5.32 -2.98
CA GLY A 2 -25.81 5.65 -1.70
C GLY A 2 -25.96 7.14 -1.37
N ASP A 3 -25.67 7.51 -0.13
CA ASP A 3 -25.72 8.91 0.31
C ASP A 3 -24.62 9.79 -0.32
N GLY A 4 -23.58 9.15 -0.85
CA GLY A 4 -22.51 9.76 -1.62
C GLY A 4 -22.92 10.23 -3.02
N ASP A 5 -24.03 9.71 -3.58
CA ASP A 5 -24.45 10.01 -4.94
C ASP A 5 -24.87 11.48 -5.09
N GLY A 6 -24.25 12.18 -6.05
CA GLY A 6 -24.57 13.56 -6.39
C GLY A 6 -23.36 14.39 -6.80
N TRP A 7 -23.65 15.63 -7.21
CA TRP A 7 -22.63 16.57 -7.67
C TRP A 7 -22.04 17.40 -6.53
N ALA A 8 -20.73 17.64 -6.59
CA ALA A 8 -19.99 18.56 -5.72
C ALA A 8 -19.15 19.52 -6.57
N SER A 9 -19.05 20.77 -6.15
CA SER A 9 -18.13 21.76 -6.75
C SER A 9 -16.84 21.81 -5.95
N CYS A 10 -15.71 22.04 -6.61
CA CYS A 10 -14.41 22.14 -5.95
C CYS A 10 -13.82 23.57 -6.04
N GLY A 11 -12.81 23.85 -5.22
CA GLY A 11 -12.13 25.16 -5.19
C GLY A 11 -11.40 25.54 -6.48
N LEU A 12 -11.19 24.57 -7.38
CA LEU A 12 -10.60 24.79 -8.72
C LEU A 12 -11.63 25.13 -9.80
N GLY A 13 -12.92 25.20 -9.45
CA GLY A 13 -14.01 25.55 -10.39
C GLY A 13 -14.53 24.38 -11.24
N HIS A 14 -14.14 23.14 -10.91
CA HIS A 14 -14.69 21.94 -11.54
C HIS A 14 -15.94 21.43 -10.81
N THR A 15 -16.72 20.57 -11.48
CA THR A 15 -17.85 19.84 -10.90
C THR A 15 -17.56 18.34 -10.94
N HIS A 16 -17.71 17.68 -9.80
CA HIS A 16 -17.34 16.28 -9.58
C HIS A 16 -18.55 15.45 -9.15
N TRP A 17 -18.56 14.17 -9.55
CA TRP A 17 -19.51 13.19 -9.02
C TRP A 17 -18.97 12.60 -7.71
N GLY A 18 -19.82 12.50 -6.70
CA GLY A 18 -19.49 12.05 -5.34
C GLY A 18 -19.45 13.21 -4.36
N ARG A 19 -20.45 13.29 -3.47
CA ARG A 19 -20.60 14.39 -2.49
C ARG A 19 -19.48 14.48 -1.47
N PHE A 20 -18.90 13.33 -1.13
CA PHE A 20 -17.85 13.21 -0.10
C PHE A 20 -16.48 12.88 -0.69
N GLY A 21 -16.29 13.15 -1.98
CA GLY A 21 -15.14 12.64 -2.73
C GLY A 21 -15.45 11.33 -3.46
N ALA A 22 -14.44 10.80 -4.11
CA ALA A 22 -14.49 9.52 -4.79
C ALA A 22 -13.20 8.74 -4.58
N ALA A 23 -13.26 7.43 -4.73
CA ALA A 23 -12.09 6.58 -4.69
C ALA A 23 -12.15 5.51 -5.77
N GLY A 24 -10.98 5.04 -6.21
CA GLY A 24 -10.88 3.97 -7.19
C GLY A 24 -9.68 3.08 -6.96
N LEU A 25 -9.82 1.83 -7.38
CA LEU A 25 -8.78 0.81 -7.23
C LEU A 25 -7.92 0.74 -8.50
N LEU A 26 -6.62 0.98 -8.34
CA LEU A 26 -5.59 0.55 -9.28
C LEU A 26 -5.13 -0.87 -8.89
N ALA A 27 -5.85 -1.85 -9.40
CA ALA A 27 -5.50 -3.26 -9.26
C ALA A 27 -4.40 -3.64 -10.27
N TYR A 28 -3.29 -4.19 -9.79
CA TYR A 28 -2.21 -4.67 -10.65
C TYR A 28 -1.76 -6.09 -10.31
N HIS A 29 -1.13 -6.75 -11.26
CA HIS A 29 -0.45 -8.03 -11.07
C HIS A 29 0.95 -7.92 -11.65
N ARG A 30 1.94 -8.46 -10.94
CA ARG A 30 3.31 -8.60 -11.43
C ARG A 30 3.60 -10.07 -11.61
N ASP A 31 3.91 -10.48 -12.83
CA ASP A 31 4.27 -11.87 -13.10
C ASP A 31 5.74 -12.17 -12.72
N SER A 32 6.13 -13.44 -12.82
CA SER A 32 7.47 -13.89 -12.45
C SER A 32 8.59 -13.32 -13.34
N ALA A 33 8.27 -12.77 -14.52
CA ALA A 33 9.22 -12.07 -15.38
C ALA A 33 9.32 -10.57 -15.02
N GLY A 34 8.55 -10.10 -14.03
CA GLY A 34 8.50 -8.72 -13.59
C GLY A 34 7.57 -7.83 -14.42
N GLN A 35 6.86 -8.40 -15.41
CA GLN A 35 5.90 -7.64 -16.22
C GLN A 35 4.69 -7.26 -15.37
N VAL A 36 4.32 -5.98 -15.46
CA VAL A 36 3.17 -5.44 -14.73
C VAL A 36 1.94 -5.39 -15.64
N TRP A 37 0.84 -5.89 -15.13
CA TRP A 37 -0.48 -5.84 -15.74
C TRP A 37 -1.41 -5.06 -14.83
N VAL A 38 -2.23 -4.19 -15.42
CA VAL A 38 -3.20 -3.35 -14.70
C VAL A 38 -4.59 -3.73 -15.16
N LEU A 39 -5.49 -3.94 -14.21
CA LEU A 39 -6.89 -4.20 -14.49
C LEU A 39 -7.60 -2.87 -14.75
N LEU A 40 -8.14 -2.69 -15.95
CA LEU A 40 -8.86 -1.49 -16.36
C LEU A 40 -10.29 -1.83 -16.77
N GLN A 41 -11.20 -0.89 -16.54
CA GLN A 41 -12.51 -0.91 -17.17
C GLN A 41 -12.58 0.02 -18.38
N GLN A 42 -13.35 -0.41 -19.38
CA GLN A 42 -13.94 0.50 -20.36
C GLN A 42 -15.31 0.96 -19.87
N ARG A 43 -15.45 2.26 -19.65
CA ARG A 43 -16.70 2.89 -19.20
C ARG A 43 -17.80 2.74 -20.26
N ALA A 44 -19.04 2.57 -19.82
CA ALA A 44 -20.21 2.54 -20.69
C ALA A 44 -20.32 3.81 -21.54
N TRP A 45 -21.06 3.75 -22.65
CA TRP A 45 -21.18 4.92 -23.55
C TRP A 45 -21.97 6.07 -22.94
N TRP A 46 -22.86 5.76 -22.01
CA TRP A 46 -23.62 6.74 -21.25
C TRP A 46 -22.87 7.07 -19.96
N GLY A 47 -22.84 8.36 -19.60
CA GLY A 47 -22.15 8.85 -18.40
C GLY A 47 -20.85 9.61 -18.70
N LEU A 48 -20.22 10.09 -17.63
CA LEU A 48 -18.98 10.86 -17.71
C LEU A 48 -17.85 9.98 -18.27
N GLY A 49 -17.18 10.43 -19.35
CA GLY A 49 -16.06 9.70 -19.95
C GLY A 49 -16.47 8.46 -20.75
N GLY A 50 -17.65 8.45 -21.38
CA GLY A 50 -18.15 7.26 -22.03
C GLY A 50 -17.22 6.65 -23.09
N GLY A 51 -17.05 5.32 -23.04
CA GLY A 51 -16.17 4.55 -23.94
C GLY A 51 -14.67 4.69 -23.68
N THR A 52 -14.26 5.49 -22.70
CA THR A 52 -12.85 5.61 -22.28
C THR A 52 -12.46 4.54 -21.25
N TRP A 53 -11.16 4.35 -21.05
CA TRP A 53 -10.57 3.39 -20.14
C TRP A 53 -10.08 4.05 -18.84
N GLY A 54 -10.25 3.38 -17.71
CA GLY A 54 -9.77 3.87 -16.43
C GLY A 54 -9.88 2.83 -15.31
N MET A 55 -9.59 3.28 -14.09
CA MET A 55 -9.77 2.48 -12.88
C MET A 55 -11.24 2.19 -12.60
N PHE A 56 -11.47 1.13 -11.85
CA PHE A 56 -12.73 0.90 -11.15
C PHE A 56 -12.85 1.89 -9.99
N GLY A 57 -14.06 2.38 -9.73
CA GLY A 57 -14.25 3.35 -8.66
C GLY A 57 -15.44 4.28 -8.83
N GLY A 58 -15.81 4.93 -7.73
CA GLY A 58 -17.01 5.73 -7.63
C GLY A 58 -17.07 6.59 -6.38
N ALA A 59 -18.27 7.05 -6.07
CA ALA A 59 -18.52 8.02 -5.01
C ALA A 59 -18.36 7.38 -3.62
N LEU A 60 -17.70 8.09 -2.71
CA LEU A 60 -17.62 7.65 -1.31
C LEU A 60 -18.93 7.92 -0.57
N HIS A 61 -19.35 6.98 0.27
CA HIS A 61 -20.39 7.18 1.27
C HIS A 61 -19.86 7.96 2.48
N SER A 62 -20.75 8.61 3.24
CA SER A 62 -20.34 9.49 4.35
C SER A 62 -19.61 8.79 5.51
N HIS A 63 -19.73 7.47 5.61
CA HIS A 63 -19.30 6.67 6.76
C HIS A 63 -18.21 5.65 6.42
N GLU A 64 -17.82 5.52 5.15
CA GLU A 64 -16.79 4.57 4.73
C GLU A 64 -15.43 5.27 4.56
N ASP A 65 -14.34 4.54 4.81
CA ASP A 65 -13.01 5.02 4.47
C ASP A 65 -12.70 4.80 2.97
N VAL A 66 -11.66 5.47 2.49
CA VAL A 66 -11.27 5.49 1.08
C VAL A 66 -10.89 4.11 0.52
N VAL A 67 -10.32 3.21 1.33
CA VAL A 67 -9.96 1.86 0.90
C VAL A 67 -11.22 1.02 0.77
N THR A 68 -12.07 1.05 1.81
CA THR A 68 -13.37 0.36 1.79
C THR A 68 -14.21 0.80 0.59
N GLY A 69 -14.33 2.11 0.34
CA GLY A 69 -15.09 2.63 -0.79
C GLY A 69 -14.54 2.20 -2.15
N ALA A 70 -13.22 2.26 -2.36
CA ALA A 70 -12.61 1.82 -3.64
C ALA A 70 -12.84 0.32 -3.91
N LEU A 71 -12.71 -0.52 -2.87
CA LEU A 71 -12.93 -1.97 -2.98
C LEU A 71 -14.41 -2.31 -3.21
N ARG A 72 -15.33 -1.63 -2.51
CA ARG A 72 -16.78 -1.77 -2.70
C ARG A 72 -17.18 -1.42 -4.14
N GLU A 73 -16.80 -0.23 -4.61
CA GLU A 73 -17.11 0.23 -5.97
C GLU A 73 -16.57 -0.75 -7.03
N THR A 74 -15.35 -1.26 -6.83
CA THR A 74 -14.79 -2.27 -7.73
C THR A 74 -15.62 -3.55 -7.77
N ALA A 75 -16.09 -4.04 -6.62
CA ALA A 75 -16.91 -5.24 -6.51
C ALA A 75 -18.34 -5.04 -7.06
N GLU A 76 -18.86 -3.79 -7.06
CA GLU A 76 -20.13 -3.45 -7.70
C GLU A 76 -20.01 -3.40 -9.23
N GLU A 77 -18.87 -2.94 -9.75
CA GLU A 77 -18.63 -2.74 -11.18
C GLU A 77 -18.14 -4.00 -11.92
N CYS A 78 -17.47 -4.93 -11.23
CA CYS A 78 -16.93 -6.14 -11.84
C CYS A 78 -16.92 -7.37 -10.93
N THR A 79 -16.60 -8.53 -11.50
CA THR A 79 -16.55 -9.81 -10.78
C THR A 79 -15.27 -10.03 -9.97
N LEU A 80 -14.44 -9.01 -9.78
CA LEU A 80 -13.23 -9.14 -8.97
C LEU A 80 -13.61 -9.34 -7.49
N ASP A 81 -13.03 -10.34 -6.85
CA ASP A 81 -13.15 -10.51 -5.40
C ASP A 81 -12.19 -9.53 -4.69
N PRO A 82 -12.70 -8.49 -4.00
CA PRO A 82 -11.85 -7.52 -3.31
C PRO A 82 -11.02 -8.14 -2.18
N GLY A 83 -11.42 -9.31 -1.64
CA GLY A 83 -10.66 -10.02 -0.60
C GLY A 83 -9.31 -10.57 -1.09
N THR A 84 -9.09 -10.62 -2.41
CA THR A 84 -7.82 -11.07 -3.01
C THR A 84 -6.80 -9.95 -3.22
N VAL A 85 -7.18 -8.70 -2.93
CA VAL A 85 -6.35 -7.51 -3.17
C VAL A 85 -5.46 -7.24 -1.95
N SER A 86 -4.14 -7.25 -2.15
CA SER A 86 -3.18 -6.73 -1.17
C SER A 86 -2.98 -5.23 -1.42
N VAL A 87 -3.53 -4.40 -0.54
CA VAL A 87 -3.43 -2.93 -0.64
C VAL A 87 -2.05 -2.47 -0.18
N HIS A 88 -1.39 -1.63 -0.99
CA HIS A 88 -0.03 -1.13 -0.74
C HIS A 88 -0.01 0.34 -0.32
N GLY A 89 -0.97 1.13 -0.80
CA GLY A 89 -1.04 2.54 -0.44
C GLY A 89 -2.16 3.29 -1.14
N THR A 90 -2.28 4.57 -0.79
CA THR A 90 -3.22 5.51 -1.41
C THR A 90 -2.50 6.75 -1.92
N SER A 91 -3.04 7.32 -3.00
CA SER A 91 -2.59 8.58 -3.60
C SER A 91 -3.80 9.51 -3.79
N VAL A 92 -3.73 10.72 -3.24
CA VAL A 92 -4.83 11.69 -3.21
C VAL A 92 -4.61 12.78 -4.25
N GLU A 93 -5.62 13.03 -5.08
CA GLU A 93 -5.74 14.20 -5.95
C GLU A 93 -6.73 15.18 -5.28
N ASP A 94 -6.21 16.20 -4.61
CA ASP A 94 -7.01 17.22 -3.91
C ASP A 94 -7.36 18.39 -4.84
N HIS A 95 -8.65 18.71 -4.92
CA HIS A 95 -9.21 19.77 -5.74
C HIS A 95 -9.74 20.95 -4.89
N GLY A 96 -9.34 21.05 -3.62
CA GLY A 96 -9.71 22.16 -2.73
C GLY A 96 -11.16 22.06 -2.28
N GLY A 97 -11.51 20.97 -1.58
CA GLY A 97 -12.85 20.70 -1.06
C GLY A 97 -13.54 19.48 -1.67
N TRP A 98 -12.91 18.86 -2.67
CA TRP A 98 -13.26 17.54 -3.20
C TRP A 98 -11.96 16.81 -3.53
N SER A 99 -11.90 15.50 -3.33
CA SER A 99 -10.72 14.72 -3.68
C SER A 99 -11.09 13.40 -4.35
N PHE A 100 -10.18 12.94 -5.21
CA PHE A 100 -10.17 11.57 -5.71
C PHE A 100 -9.01 10.81 -5.07
N THR A 101 -9.28 9.66 -4.47
CA THR A 101 -8.24 8.80 -3.88
C THR A 101 -8.02 7.55 -4.74
N SER A 102 -6.82 7.40 -5.29
CA SER A 102 -6.40 6.16 -5.93
C SER A 102 -5.86 5.21 -4.87
N VAL A 103 -6.49 4.04 -4.73
CA VAL A 103 -6.03 2.94 -3.88
C VAL A 103 -5.24 1.98 -4.76
N VAL A 104 -3.99 1.72 -4.41
CA VAL A 104 -3.10 0.87 -5.21
C VAL A 104 -2.95 -0.48 -4.51
N GLY A 105 -3.24 -1.56 -5.23
CA GLY A 105 -3.20 -2.91 -4.67
C GLY A 105 -2.80 -3.97 -5.69
N SER A 106 -2.08 -4.99 -5.24
CA SER A 106 -1.67 -6.11 -6.08
C SER A 106 -2.57 -7.32 -5.94
N LEU A 107 -2.63 -8.13 -6.98
CA LEU A 107 -3.24 -9.46 -6.99
C LEU A 107 -2.20 -10.54 -7.27
N PRO A 108 -2.36 -11.74 -6.65
CA PRO A 108 -1.43 -12.85 -6.85
C PRO A 108 -1.48 -13.40 -8.27
N GLU A 109 -2.59 -13.21 -9.00
CA GLU A 109 -2.77 -13.68 -10.36
C GLU A 109 -3.71 -12.76 -11.16
N ARG A 110 -3.70 -12.90 -12.50
CA ARG A 110 -4.64 -12.22 -13.41
C ARG A 110 -5.94 -13.01 -13.54
N ALA A 111 -6.76 -12.99 -12.49
CA ALA A 111 -8.07 -13.61 -12.54
C ALA A 111 -8.91 -13.05 -13.71
N PRO A 112 -9.69 -13.87 -14.43
CA PRO A 112 -10.67 -13.38 -15.39
C PRO A 112 -11.66 -12.45 -14.68
N VAL A 113 -11.78 -11.21 -15.16
CA VAL A 113 -12.69 -10.21 -14.61
C VAL A 113 -13.73 -9.86 -15.68
N LEU A 114 -15.00 -9.92 -15.31
CA LEU A 114 -16.12 -9.55 -16.18
C LEU A 114 -16.84 -8.33 -15.61
N PRO A 115 -17.47 -7.51 -16.46
CA PRO A 115 -18.38 -6.45 -16.00
C PRO A 115 -19.53 -7.03 -15.18
N ALA A 116 -19.86 -6.40 -14.06
CA ALA A 116 -21.00 -6.75 -13.19
C ALA A 116 -22.09 -5.67 -13.18
N SER A 117 -21.78 -4.46 -13.65
CA SER A 117 -22.72 -3.33 -13.72
C SER A 117 -22.99 -2.86 -15.14
N ARG A 118 -23.99 -1.99 -15.30
CA ARG A 118 -24.25 -1.27 -16.55
C ARG A 118 -23.24 -0.15 -16.82
N GLU A 119 -22.43 0.22 -15.83
CA GLU A 119 -21.45 1.31 -15.94
C GLU A 119 -20.14 0.84 -16.57
N THR A 120 -19.88 -0.46 -16.51
CA THR A 120 -18.71 -1.12 -17.09
C THR A 120 -19.09 -1.86 -18.37
N ARG A 121 -18.46 -1.51 -19.50
CA ARG A 121 -18.67 -2.22 -20.78
C ARG A 121 -17.74 -3.42 -20.93
N ARG A 122 -16.49 -3.26 -20.49
CA ARG A 122 -15.42 -4.27 -20.57
C ARG A 122 -14.51 -4.13 -19.37
N ALA A 123 -13.93 -5.24 -18.94
CA ALA A 123 -12.87 -5.29 -17.96
C ALA A 123 -11.72 -6.08 -18.59
N GLU A 124 -10.52 -5.51 -18.62
CA GLU A 124 -9.36 -6.13 -19.28
C GLU A 124 -8.08 -5.90 -18.47
N TRP A 125 -7.23 -6.92 -18.42
CA TRP A 125 -5.85 -6.79 -17.98
C TRP A 125 -5.01 -6.23 -19.13
N VAL A 126 -4.41 -5.06 -18.92
CA VAL A 126 -3.59 -4.36 -19.90
C VAL A 126 -2.17 -4.26 -19.37
N ARG A 127 -1.15 -4.46 -20.21
CA ARG A 127 0.24 -4.27 -19.80
C ARG A 127 0.46 -2.80 -19.42
N ALA A 128 1.20 -2.54 -18.35
CA ALA A 128 1.38 -1.18 -17.85
C ALA A 128 1.92 -0.22 -18.93
N GLU A 129 2.83 -0.68 -19.78
CA GLU A 129 3.38 0.11 -20.88
C GLU A 129 2.39 0.37 -22.03
N GLU A 130 1.31 -0.40 -22.15
CA GLU A 130 0.28 -0.28 -23.18
C GLU A 130 -0.96 0.51 -22.68
N VAL A 131 -0.98 0.92 -21.41
CA VAL A 131 -2.11 1.66 -20.81
C VAL A 131 -2.38 2.94 -21.59
N THR A 132 -1.34 3.68 -21.95
CA THR A 132 -1.46 4.94 -22.70
C THR A 132 -1.87 4.77 -24.16
N ASP A 133 -1.84 3.54 -24.68
CA ASP A 133 -2.34 3.24 -26.03
C ASP A 133 -3.87 3.11 -26.06
N ARG A 134 -4.51 3.02 -24.88
CA ARG A 134 -5.95 3.04 -24.73
C ARG A 134 -6.47 4.48 -24.73
N LYS A 135 -7.73 4.67 -25.15
CA LYS A 135 -8.42 5.95 -24.99
C LYS A 135 -8.74 6.17 -23.51
N LEU A 136 -7.83 6.76 -22.75
CA LEU A 136 -7.98 6.93 -21.30
C LEU A 136 -9.03 7.98 -20.95
N PHE A 137 -9.69 7.77 -19.80
CA PHE A 137 -10.49 8.78 -19.15
C PHE A 137 -9.56 9.92 -18.71
N GLU A 138 -9.90 11.16 -19.05
CA GLU A 138 -8.96 12.29 -18.93
C GLU A 138 -8.40 12.49 -17.49
N PRO A 139 -9.21 12.42 -16.42
CA PRO A 139 -8.68 12.41 -15.06
C PRO A 139 -7.72 11.24 -14.76
N PHE A 140 -8.04 10.04 -15.24
CA PHE A 140 -7.14 8.88 -15.06
C PHE A 140 -5.83 9.06 -15.84
N ALA A 141 -5.88 9.62 -17.04
CA ALA A 141 -4.68 9.91 -17.81
C ALA A 141 -3.73 10.88 -17.08
N ARG A 142 -4.27 11.86 -16.34
CA ARG A 142 -3.46 12.78 -15.53
C ARG A 142 -2.80 12.10 -14.34
N CYS A 143 -3.49 11.19 -13.64
CA CYS A 143 -2.93 10.52 -12.48
C CYS A 143 -2.02 9.32 -12.84
N TRP A 144 -2.15 8.77 -14.06
CA TRP A 144 -1.45 7.57 -14.51
C TRP A 144 0.07 7.57 -14.22
N PRO A 145 0.87 8.61 -14.56
CA PRO A 145 2.31 8.58 -14.30
C PRO A 145 2.63 8.36 -12.81
N ARG A 146 1.89 9.04 -11.92
CA ARG A 146 2.08 8.95 -10.47
C ARG A 146 1.71 7.57 -9.94
N VAL A 147 0.54 7.05 -10.33
CA VAL A 147 0.07 5.76 -9.81
C VAL A 147 0.82 4.58 -10.42
N ARG A 148 1.36 4.73 -11.64
CA ARG A 148 2.24 3.75 -12.28
C ARG A 148 3.52 3.56 -11.47
N ASP A 149 4.16 4.66 -11.09
CA ASP A 149 5.40 4.65 -10.30
C ASP A 149 5.14 4.19 -8.85
N ALA A 150 3.87 4.20 -8.41
CA ALA A 150 3.45 3.68 -7.13
C ALA A 150 3.28 2.16 -7.09
N MET A 151 3.22 1.43 -8.23
CA MET A 151 2.88 -0.01 -8.30
C MET A 151 3.96 -0.96 -7.74
N GLN A 152 4.22 -0.80 -6.46
CA GLN A 152 5.22 -1.50 -5.68
C GLN A 152 4.73 -1.60 -4.22
N GLY A 153 5.02 -2.72 -3.58
CA GLY A 153 4.81 -2.89 -2.15
C GLY A 153 6.00 -2.37 -1.33
N LEU A 154 5.80 -2.21 -0.02
CA LEU A 154 6.86 -1.87 0.92
C LEU A 154 6.97 -2.95 1.98
N VAL A 155 8.19 -3.43 2.22
CA VAL A 155 8.52 -4.24 3.40
C VAL A 155 9.26 -3.37 4.40
N LEU A 156 8.65 -3.15 5.56
CA LEU A 156 9.26 -2.45 6.69
C LEU A 156 9.94 -3.47 7.60
N ILE A 157 11.27 -3.55 7.54
CA ILE A 157 12.08 -4.45 8.36
C ILE A 157 12.53 -3.70 9.61
N VAL A 158 12.13 -4.19 10.78
CA VAL A 158 12.39 -3.57 12.07
C VAL A 158 13.44 -4.37 12.82
N ASP A 159 14.58 -3.74 13.09
CA ASP A 159 15.58 -4.24 14.03
C ASP A 159 15.07 -4.06 15.46
N ALA A 160 14.60 -5.15 16.07
CA ALA A 160 13.99 -5.05 17.39
C ALA A 160 14.99 -4.64 18.47
N ALA A 161 16.23 -5.11 18.39
CA ALA A 161 17.26 -4.79 19.38
C ALA A 161 17.58 -3.28 19.38
N ASN A 162 17.70 -2.68 18.20
CA ASN A 162 17.96 -1.25 18.05
C ASN A 162 16.75 -0.40 18.45
N VAL A 163 15.54 -0.80 18.07
CA VAL A 163 14.32 -0.04 18.40
C VAL A 163 14.00 -0.11 19.88
N VAL A 164 14.09 -1.28 20.51
CA VAL A 164 13.95 -1.44 21.96
C VAL A 164 15.08 -0.70 22.68
N GLY A 165 16.31 -0.81 22.20
CA GLY A 165 17.47 -0.10 22.75
C GLY A 165 17.33 1.43 22.75
N ALA A 166 16.57 1.99 21.81
CA ALA A 166 16.26 3.42 21.74
C ALA A 166 15.18 3.88 22.71
N ARG A 167 14.43 2.97 23.36
CA ARG A 167 13.40 3.31 24.35
C ARG A 167 14.02 3.50 25.74
N ALA A 168 13.58 4.53 26.45
CA ALA A 168 13.95 4.79 27.84
C ALA A 168 12.98 4.11 28.84
N ASP A 169 12.66 2.83 28.64
CA ASP A 169 11.59 2.11 29.36
C ASP A 169 12.10 1.01 30.32
N GLY A 170 13.42 0.86 30.49
CA GLY A 170 13.99 -0.16 31.37
C GLY A 170 14.13 -1.55 30.75
N TRP A 171 14.07 -1.68 29.41
CA TRP A 171 14.10 -2.94 28.65
C TRP A 171 15.17 -3.96 29.07
N TRP A 172 16.31 -3.53 29.63
CA TRP A 172 17.38 -4.43 30.04
C TRP A 172 16.98 -5.41 31.15
N LYS A 173 15.93 -5.09 31.92
CA LYS A 173 15.39 -5.97 32.98
C LYS A 173 14.54 -7.11 32.43
N ASP A 174 13.86 -6.87 31.31
CA ASP A 174 12.95 -7.82 30.66
C ASP A 174 12.94 -7.58 29.15
N ARG A 175 13.90 -8.22 28.48
CA ARG A 175 14.08 -8.09 27.03
C ARG A 175 12.94 -8.72 26.25
N ALA A 176 12.44 -9.88 26.71
CA ALA A 176 11.36 -10.59 26.05
C ALA A 176 10.07 -9.77 26.10
N GLY A 177 9.70 -9.25 27.28
CA GLY A 177 8.53 -8.38 27.43
C GLY A 177 8.66 -7.07 26.65
N ALA A 178 9.85 -6.47 26.55
CA ALA A 178 10.05 -5.27 25.73
C ALA A 178 9.82 -5.53 24.23
N ASN A 179 10.28 -6.67 23.71
CA ASN A 179 10.06 -7.08 22.33
C ASN A 179 8.59 -7.44 22.07
N ALA A 180 7.91 -8.11 23.01
CA ALA A 180 6.47 -8.38 22.90
C ALA A 180 5.64 -7.09 22.87
N ARG A 181 5.99 -6.09 23.69
CA ARG A 181 5.35 -4.76 23.63
C ARG A 181 5.59 -4.08 22.29
N LEU A 182 6.81 -4.13 21.76
CA LEU A 182 7.11 -3.57 20.44
C LEU A 182 6.30 -4.27 19.33
N ARG A 183 6.23 -5.60 19.35
CA ARG A 183 5.38 -6.41 18.44
C ARG A 183 3.93 -5.92 18.48
N ASP A 184 3.37 -5.74 19.67
CA ASP A 184 1.97 -5.34 19.83
C ASP A 184 1.74 -3.88 19.41
N ASP A 185 2.69 -2.99 19.69
CA ASP A 185 2.66 -1.59 19.24
C ASP A 185 2.67 -1.50 17.70
N LEU A 186 3.44 -2.35 17.01
CA LEU A 186 3.56 -2.35 15.55
C LEU A 186 2.23 -2.60 14.82
N LYS A 187 1.22 -3.20 15.47
CA LYS A 187 -0.14 -3.33 14.91
C LYS A 187 -0.79 -2.00 14.57
N ARG A 188 -0.35 -0.90 15.20
CA ARG A 188 -0.85 0.45 14.87
C ARG A 188 -0.55 0.84 13.42
N LEU A 189 0.45 0.20 12.80
CA LEU A 189 0.79 0.41 11.39
C LEU A 189 -0.20 -0.27 10.42
N ASP A 190 -1.11 -1.12 10.88
CA ASP A 190 -2.22 -1.67 10.06
C ASP A 190 -3.12 -0.54 9.55
N GLY A 191 -3.20 0.56 10.32
CA GLY A 191 -3.79 1.82 9.91
C GLY A 191 -2.94 2.59 8.89
N GLY A 192 -1.91 2.01 8.29
CA GLY A 192 -1.03 2.66 7.33
C GLY A 192 -0.12 3.74 7.91
N VAL A 193 0.87 4.11 7.11
CA VAL A 193 1.98 4.99 7.47
C VAL A 193 2.03 6.18 6.52
N ASN A 194 2.05 7.38 7.09
CA ASN A 194 2.23 8.63 6.35
C ASN A 194 3.68 9.11 6.47
N GLY A 195 4.11 9.91 5.50
CA GLY A 195 5.43 10.54 5.51
C GLY A 195 6.56 9.50 5.49
N LEU A 196 6.51 8.61 4.50
CA LEU A 196 7.61 7.70 4.24
C LEU A 196 8.90 8.51 4.00
N PRO A 197 10.05 8.02 4.52
CA PRO A 197 11.30 8.74 4.40
C PRO A 197 11.68 8.87 2.92
N TYR A 198 12.33 9.99 2.57
CA TYR A 198 12.87 10.29 1.24
C TYR A 198 11.86 10.28 0.08
N GLY A 199 10.55 10.25 0.36
CA GLY A 199 9.55 10.17 -0.70
C GLY A 199 9.67 8.89 -1.53
N LEU A 200 10.09 7.78 -0.90
CA LEU A 200 10.34 6.48 -1.56
C LEU A 200 9.22 6.06 -2.52
N PHE A 201 7.98 6.37 -2.16
CA PHE A 201 6.82 6.16 -3.01
C PHE A 201 5.96 7.41 -3.06
N PRO A 202 5.22 7.60 -4.16
CA PRO A 202 4.25 8.68 -4.27
C PRO A 202 2.93 8.37 -3.52
N TYR A 203 3.00 7.63 -2.41
CA TYR A 203 1.88 7.36 -1.52
C TYR A 203 1.71 8.48 -0.49
N ASP A 204 0.49 8.93 -0.31
CA ASP A 204 0.10 9.79 0.81
C ASP A 204 -0.03 8.95 2.10
N ARG A 205 -0.54 7.72 1.97
CA ARG A 205 -0.59 6.69 3.04
C ARG A 205 -0.14 5.35 2.48
N CYS A 206 0.79 4.67 3.13
CA CYS A 206 1.33 3.36 2.74
C CYS A 206 0.92 2.27 3.72
N PHE A 207 0.65 1.06 3.25
CA PHE A 207 0.36 -0.11 4.09
C PHE A 207 1.51 -1.12 3.93
N PRO A 208 2.59 -0.99 4.74
CA PRO A 208 3.75 -1.86 4.59
C PRO A 208 3.48 -3.26 5.13
N GLU A 209 4.12 -4.25 4.53
CA GLU A 209 4.36 -5.53 5.19
C GLU A 209 5.40 -5.32 6.28
N VAL A 210 5.03 -5.56 7.53
CA VAL A 210 5.94 -5.34 8.66
C VAL A 210 6.65 -6.65 9.00
N VAL A 211 7.98 -6.59 9.10
CA VAL A 211 8.83 -7.69 9.54
C VAL A 211 9.58 -7.26 10.78
N LEU A 212 9.35 -7.92 11.91
CA LEU A 212 10.09 -7.67 13.15
C LEU A 212 11.14 -8.77 13.35
N VAL A 213 12.41 -8.37 13.36
CA VAL A 213 13.54 -9.28 13.57
C VAL A 213 13.95 -9.27 15.04
N VAL A 214 13.79 -10.40 15.71
CA VAL A 214 14.17 -10.61 17.12
C VAL A 214 15.36 -11.56 17.22
N GLU A 215 16.22 -11.34 18.21
CA GLU A 215 17.44 -12.14 18.39
C GLU A 215 17.69 -12.53 19.86
N GLY A 216 18.64 -13.44 20.07
CA GLY A 216 19.09 -13.86 21.40
C GLY A 216 17.97 -14.30 22.34
N ALA A 217 17.97 -13.76 23.56
CA ALA A 217 17.00 -14.11 24.61
C ALA A 217 15.55 -13.69 24.31
N ALA A 218 15.31 -12.88 23.28
CA ALA A 218 13.97 -12.43 22.88
C ALA A 218 13.37 -13.26 21.74
N ARG A 219 14.06 -14.29 21.24
CA ARG A 219 13.59 -15.11 20.11
C ARG A 219 12.24 -15.78 20.34
N GLY A 220 11.89 -16.10 21.59
CA GLY A 220 10.60 -16.70 21.95
C GLY A 220 9.39 -15.82 21.61
N VAL A 221 9.56 -14.51 21.39
CA VAL A 221 8.49 -13.63 20.91
C VAL A 221 7.97 -14.07 19.54
N ALA A 222 8.81 -14.69 18.71
CA ALA A 222 8.42 -15.20 17.40
C ALA A 222 7.55 -16.47 17.47
N ASP A 223 7.46 -17.13 18.62
CA ASP A 223 6.61 -18.32 18.81
C ASP A 223 5.13 -17.96 19.00
N GLU A 224 4.84 -16.66 19.17
CA GLU A 224 3.49 -16.11 19.33
C GLU A 224 3.11 -15.31 18.06
N PRO A 225 2.50 -15.97 17.05
CA PRO A 225 2.14 -15.33 15.80
C PRO A 225 1.09 -14.22 16.01
N VAL A 226 1.19 -13.19 15.17
CA VAL A 226 0.33 -12.02 15.20
C VAL A 226 -0.10 -11.70 13.77
N ASP A 227 -1.40 -11.53 13.56
CA ASP A 227 -1.93 -11.10 12.25
C ASP A 227 -1.35 -9.74 11.84
N GLY A 228 -1.03 -9.61 10.55
CA GLY A 228 -0.46 -8.37 9.97
C GLY A 228 1.04 -8.16 10.20
N LEU A 229 1.70 -9.01 11.00
CA LEU A 229 3.11 -8.85 11.36
C LEU A 229 3.90 -10.15 11.19
N ARG A 230 4.96 -10.11 10.37
CA ARG A 230 5.89 -11.23 10.23
C ARG A 230 6.98 -11.17 11.29
N LEU A 231 7.04 -12.18 12.15
CA LEU A 231 8.10 -12.31 13.16
C LEU A 231 9.23 -13.20 12.63
N VAL A 232 10.47 -12.75 12.78
CA VAL A 232 11.66 -13.51 12.38
C VAL A 232 12.61 -13.62 13.55
N ALA A 233 12.76 -14.83 14.08
CA ALA A 233 13.78 -15.13 15.08
C ALA A 233 15.12 -15.42 14.41
N ALA A 234 16.07 -14.50 14.52
CA ALA A 234 17.42 -14.64 14.00
C ALA A 234 18.11 -15.88 14.58
N PRO A 235 18.60 -16.84 13.76
CA PRO A 235 19.30 -18.01 14.26
C PRO A 235 20.64 -17.67 14.94
N GLY A 236 21.27 -16.57 14.50
CA GLY A 236 22.47 -15.97 15.05
C GLY A 236 22.29 -14.47 15.25
N SER A 237 23.07 -13.66 14.53
CA SER A 237 22.98 -12.19 14.54
C SER A 237 21.69 -11.71 13.84
N GLY A 238 21.01 -10.74 14.47
CA GLY A 238 19.91 -9.99 13.87
C GLY A 238 20.33 -9.24 12.60
N ASP A 239 21.50 -8.62 12.63
CA ASP A 239 22.06 -7.86 11.50
C ASP A 239 22.20 -8.72 10.23
N ASP A 240 22.80 -9.90 10.37
CA ASP A 240 22.95 -10.85 9.26
C ASP A 240 21.58 -11.27 8.71
N THR A 241 20.64 -11.54 9.60
CA THR A 241 19.26 -11.91 9.24
C THR A 241 18.55 -10.77 8.49
N ILE A 242 18.72 -9.53 8.92
CA ILE A 242 18.14 -8.35 8.27
C ILE A 242 18.72 -8.16 6.87
N VAL A 243 20.03 -8.26 6.71
CA VAL A 243 20.68 -8.15 5.39
C VAL A 243 20.21 -9.27 4.46
N ASP A 244 20.08 -10.50 4.97
CA ASP A 244 19.58 -11.62 4.18
C ASP A 244 18.12 -11.43 3.76
N LEU A 245 17.27 -10.89 4.63
CA LEU A 245 15.88 -10.54 4.30
C LEU A 245 15.81 -9.51 3.17
N VAL A 246 16.68 -8.50 3.16
CA VAL A 246 16.75 -7.52 2.06
C VAL A 246 17.19 -8.19 0.77
N ARG A 247 18.25 -9.00 0.80
CA ARG A 247 18.82 -9.67 -0.39
C ARG A 247 17.88 -10.68 -1.02
N GLN A 248 17.10 -11.39 -0.21
CA GLN A 248 16.15 -12.42 -0.64
C GLN A 248 14.75 -11.87 -0.88
N GLY A 249 14.54 -10.57 -0.66
CA GLY A 249 13.25 -9.92 -0.79
C GLY A 249 12.70 -9.92 -2.21
N ASP A 250 11.39 -9.76 -2.31
CA ASP A 250 10.69 -9.68 -3.59
C ASP A 250 11.16 -8.44 -4.39
N PRO A 251 11.66 -8.59 -5.63
CA PRO A 251 12.04 -7.46 -6.47
C PRO A 251 10.88 -6.49 -6.76
N GLY A 252 9.63 -6.95 -6.64
CA GLY A 252 8.42 -6.14 -6.71
C GLY A 252 8.10 -5.33 -5.45
N LYS A 253 8.97 -5.33 -4.44
CA LYS A 253 8.82 -4.58 -3.20
C LYS A 253 10.08 -3.80 -2.88
N ALA A 254 9.94 -2.58 -2.37
CA ALA A 254 11.07 -1.89 -1.77
C ALA A 254 11.21 -2.30 -0.30
N HIS A 255 12.43 -2.22 0.21
CA HIS A 255 12.75 -2.55 1.59
C HIS A 255 13.13 -1.27 2.33
N LEU A 256 12.51 -1.03 3.48
CA LEU A 256 12.87 0.04 4.41
C LEU A 256 13.29 -0.60 5.73
N VAL A 257 14.55 -0.44 6.11
CA VAL A 257 15.10 -0.96 7.37
C VAL A 257 15.08 0.12 8.43
N VAL A 258 14.52 -0.19 9.60
CA VAL A 258 14.56 0.65 10.80
C VAL A 258 15.68 0.17 11.70
N THR A 259 16.79 0.92 11.76
CA THR A 259 17.93 0.61 12.65
C THR A 259 18.70 1.88 13.03
N ALA A 260 19.40 1.86 14.16
CA ALA A 260 20.32 2.91 14.58
C ALA A 260 21.79 2.52 14.35
N ASP A 261 22.05 1.25 14.01
CA ASP A 261 23.39 0.73 13.78
C ASP A 261 23.96 1.22 12.44
N ARG A 262 25.19 1.75 12.49
CA ARG A 262 25.85 2.36 11.34
C ARG A 262 26.42 1.33 10.37
N GLU A 263 26.88 0.20 10.89
CA GLU A 263 27.44 -0.88 10.08
C GLU A 263 26.30 -1.61 9.36
N LEU A 264 25.25 -1.99 10.09
CA LEU A 264 24.06 -2.60 9.50
C LEU A 264 23.43 -1.68 8.44
N ARG A 265 23.32 -0.38 8.73
CA ARG A 265 22.87 0.61 7.74
C ARG A 265 23.65 0.51 6.43
N ALA A 266 24.99 0.53 6.48
CA ALA A 266 25.82 0.48 5.27
C ALA A 266 25.59 -0.82 4.49
N ARG A 267 25.51 -1.95 5.20
CA ARG A 267 25.27 -3.28 4.61
C ARG A 267 23.90 -3.39 3.94
N CYS A 268 22.86 -2.80 4.54
CA CYS A 268 21.51 -2.79 3.99
C CYS A 268 21.38 -1.84 2.79
N GLU A 269 22.03 -0.66 2.81
CA GLU A 269 22.09 0.24 1.66
C GLU A 269 22.79 -0.43 0.47
N GLU A 270 23.90 -1.15 0.71
CA GLU A 270 24.59 -1.94 -0.32
C GLU A 270 23.69 -3.06 -0.89
N ALA A 271 22.83 -3.65 -0.06
CA ALA A 271 21.84 -4.64 -0.48
C ALA A 271 20.60 -4.02 -1.17
N GLY A 272 20.51 -2.69 -1.29
CA GLY A 272 19.45 -1.98 -2.00
C GLY A 272 18.25 -1.54 -1.14
N ALA A 273 18.36 -1.60 0.19
CA ALA A 273 17.31 -1.08 1.07
C ALA A 273 17.48 0.42 1.36
N ALA A 274 16.36 1.10 1.55
CA ALA A 274 16.33 2.41 2.19
C ALA A 274 16.41 2.26 3.72
N ILE A 275 16.91 3.28 4.41
CA ILE A 275 17.17 3.22 5.85
C ILE A 275 16.50 4.37 6.59
N THR A 276 15.89 4.07 7.73
CA THR A 276 15.41 5.06 8.69
C THR A 276 15.78 4.66 10.12
N GLY A 277 15.67 5.62 11.05
CA GLY A 277 16.03 5.41 12.45
C GLY A 277 14.85 5.04 13.34
N PRO A 278 15.10 4.47 14.54
CA PRO A 278 14.05 4.12 15.50
C PRO A 278 13.11 5.26 15.85
N ARG A 279 13.60 6.51 15.93
CA ARG A 279 12.77 7.68 16.24
C ARG A 279 11.60 7.83 15.26
N TRP A 280 11.84 7.66 13.96
CA TRP A 280 10.80 7.78 12.94
C TRP A 280 9.67 6.76 13.15
N LEU A 281 10.04 5.53 13.53
CA LEU A 281 9.07 4.48 13.84
C LEU A 281 8.33 4.78 15.14
N LEU A 282 9.04 5.12 16.21
CA LEU A 282 8.46 5.38 17.53
C LEU A 282 7.48 6.56 17.55
N GLU A 283 7.65 7.56 16.69
CA GLU A 283 6.68 8.66 16.53
C GLU A 283 5.34 8.22 15.91
N ARG A 284 5.26 6.98 15.42
CA ARG A 284 4.08 6.38 14.74
C ARG A 284 3.49 5.21 15.52
N LEU A 285 4.11 4.84 16.64
CA LEU A 285 3.65 3.80 17.57
C LEU A 285 3.08 4.45 18.82
#